data_AF-A0A818YNK9-F1
#
_entry.id   AF-A0A818YNK9-F1
#
_cell.length_a   1.000
_cell.length_b   1.000
_cell.length_c   1.000
_cell.angle_alpha   90.00
_cell.angle_beta   90.00
_cell.angle_gamma   90.00
#
_symmetry.space_group_name_H-M   'P 1'
#
loop_
_entity.id
_entity.type
_entity.pdbx_description
1 polymer ?
#
loop_
_entity_poly.entity_id
_entity_poly.type
_entity_poly.pdbx_seq_one_letter_code
_entity_poly.pdbx_strand_id
1 'polypeptide(L)'
;MIELQIRQIYHTYLLDRRPEAAQLRCQVLINLEEYFRDCIRRMAEQDVDYLHITSTVNSTTTTTTTTTTTHDDENSNDASGPTGASLKDTTDVHSEMASSIAQCYLRIVLDTYLSEDETIRQCVRKVVTCILEQGLVHPVQFIPYLIAMTTDRDTTIQQSAEQNLQDLDKTNPGIIQTKVMHGFKMSYQLQKLLAIANNNKNNNQQLNLQFDIIRGKK
;
A
#
# COMPACT_ATOMS: atom_id res chain seq x y z
N MET A 1 -21.70 4.87 9.25
CA MET A 1 -21.50 6.13 10.01
C MET A 1 -20.08 6.24 10.56
N ILE A 2 -19.59 5.21 11.28
CA ILE A 2 -18.22 5.17 11.85
C ILE A 2 -17.12 5.23 10.77
N GLU A 3 -17.27 4.49 9.67
CA GLU A 3 -16.31 4.47 8.55
C GLU A 3 -16.08 5.87 7.93
N LEU A 4 -17.16 6.64 7.76
CA LEU A 4 -17.09 8.00 7.22
C LEU A 4 -16.34 8.94 8.17
N GLN A 5 -16.53 8.78 9.48
CA GLN A 5 -15.85 9.58 10.50
C GLN A 5 -14.35 9.25 10.57
N ILE A 6 -13.98 7.97 10.55
CA ILE A 6 -12.57 7.54 10.51
C ILE A 6 -11.90 8.11 9.27
N ARG A 7 -12.57 8.05 8.11
CA ARG A 7 -12.05 8.61 6.86
C ARG A 7 -11.79 10.11 6.95
N GLN A 8 -12.73 10.86 7.52
CA GLN A 8 -12.58 12.30 7.72
C GLN A 8 -11.44 12.63 8.69
N ILE A 9 -11.30 11.88 9.78
CA ILE A 9 -10.24 12.08 10.78
C ILE A 9 -8.87 11.82 10.16
N TYR A 10 -8.69 10.68 9.47
CA TYR A 10 -7.41 10.34 8.82
C TYR A 10 -7.03 11.36 7.75
N HIS A 11 -8.00 11.77 6.93
CA HIS A 11 -7.78 12.82 5.94
C HIS A 11 -7.37 14.14 6.60
N THR A 12 -8.02 14.52 7.72
CA THR A 12 -7.70 15.73 8.47
C THR A 12 -6.28 15.68 9.03
N TYR A 13 -5.88 14.57 9.64
CA TYR A 13 -4.53 14.42 10.18
C TYR A 13 -3.47 14.45 9.10
N LEU A 14 -3.65 13.75 7.97
CA LEU A 14 -2.68 13.76 6.88
C LEU A 14 -2.51 15.16 6.25
N LEU A 15 -3.57 15.98 6.23
CA LEU A 15 -3.52 17.37 5.76
C LEU A 15 -2.87 18.35 6.75
N ASP A 16 -2.80 18.02 8.04
CA ASP A 16 -2.28 18.93 9.07
C ASP A 16 -0.76 19.05 8.98
N ARG A 17 -0.26 20.05 8.26
CA ARG A 17 1.18 20.25 8.03
C ARG A 17 1.94 20.83 9.23
N ARG A 18 1.30 21.05 10.37
CA ARG A 18 1.95 21.60 11.56
C ARG A 18 2.95 20.60 12.16
N PRO A 19 4.12 21.04 12.66
CA PRO A 19 5.11 20.15 13.26
C PRO A 19 4.55 19.33 14.44
N GLU A 20 3.65 19.92 15.23
CA GLU A 20 3.02 19.28 16.40
C GLU A 20 2.13 18.09 16.00
N ALA A 21 1.63 18.08 14.76
CA ALA A 21 0.80 17.01 14.22
C ALA A 21 1.63 15.89 13.55
N ALA A 22 2.96 16.02 13.46
CA ALA A 22 3.81 15.05 12.76
C ALA A 22 3.63 13.62 13.29
N GLN A 23 3.51 13.45 14.61
CA GLN A 23 3.29 12.15 15.22
C GLN A 23 1.96 11.52 14.79
N LEU A 24 0.88 12.31 14.73
CA LEU A 24 -0.44 11.82 14.29
C LEU A 24 -0.41 11.43 12.82
N ARG A 25 0.30 12.19 11.97
CA ARG A 25 0.51 11.85 10.55
C ARG A 25 1.23 10.53 10.39
N CYS A 26 2.36 10.37 11.10
CA CYS A 26 3.11 9.12 11.12
C CYS A 26 2.22 7.95 11.57
N GLN A 27 1.44 8.13 12.63
CA GLN A 27 0.57 7.07 13.13
C GLN A 27 -0.51 6.67 12.10
N VAL A 28 -1.12 7.63 11.41
CA VAL A 28 -2.08 7.31 10.33
C VAL A 28 -1.41 6.54 9.21
N LEU A 29 -0.20 6.94 8.79
CA LEU A 29 0.55 6.24 7.74
C LEU A 29 0.96 4.82 8.18
N ILE A 30 1.39 4.64 9.43
CA ILE A 30 1.72 3.33 10.01
C ILE A 30 0.47 2.45 10.02
N ASN A 31 -0.67 2.96 10.46
CA ASN A 31 -1.92 2.21 10.47
C ASN A 31 -2.33 1.78 9.05
N LEU A 32 -2.13 2.64 8.05
CA LEU A 32 -2.38 2.31 6.64
C LEU A 32 -1.41 1.25 6.12
N GLU A 33 -0.11 1.37 6.43
CA GLU A 33 0.91 0.36 6.08
C GLU A 33 0.55 -1.00 6.67
N GLU A 34 0.26 -1.04 7.97
CA GLU A 34 -0.11 -2.26 8.68
C GLU A 34 -1.35 -2.89 8.06
N TYR A 35 -2.41 -2.09 7.83
CA TYR A 35 -3.63 -2.57 7.20
C TYR A 35 -3.39 -3.21 5.83
N PHE A 36 -2.60 -2.56 4.96
CA PHE A 36 -2.30 -3.11 3.64
C PHE A 36 -1.44 -4.38 3.73
N ARG A 37 -0.47 -4.44 4.65
CA ARG A 37 0.36 -5.64 4.87
C ARG A 37 -0.48 -6.81 5.40
N ASP A 38 -1.43 -6.51 6.27
CA ASP A 38 -2.36 -7.49 6.84
C ASP A 38 -3.31 -8.07 5.79
N CYS A 39 -3.67 -7.28 4.77
CA CYS A 39 -4.43 -7.75 3.61
C CYS A 39 -3.60 -8.78 2.82
N ILE A 40 -2.32 -8.48 2.52
CA ILE A 40 -1.40 -9.44 1.86
C ILE A 40 -1.35 -10.76 2.61
N ARG A 41 -1.15 -10.70 3.93
CA ARG A 41 -1.00 -11.90 4.76
C ARG A 41 -2.25 -12.78 4.68
N ARG A 42 -3.44 -12.18 4.76
CA ARG A 42 -4.71 -12.92 4.68
C ARG A 42 -4.96 -13.52 3.30
N MET A 43 -4.60 -12.81 2.22
CA MET A 43 -4.69 -13.36 0.86
C MET A 43 -3.77 -14.59 0.70
N ALA A 44 -2.53 -14.50 1.19
CA ALA A 44 -1.60 -15.64 1.17
C ALA A 44 -2.06 -16.83 2.02
N GLU A 45 -2.69 -16.58 3.17
CA GLU A 45 -3.25 -17.64 4.04
C GLU A 45 -4.46 -18.33 3.38
N GLN A 46 -5.36 -17.57 2.73
CA GLN A 46 -6.50 -18.13 2.01
C GLN A 46 -6.08 -18.99 0.81
N ASP A 47 -5.03 -18.59 0.09
CA ASP A 47 -4.48 -19.38 -1.01
C ASP A 47 -3.95 -20.75 -0.53
N VAL A 48 -3.33 -20.79 0.67
CA VAL A 48 -2.87 -22.03 1.30
C VAL A 48 -4.05 -22.93 1.71
N ASP A 49 -5.09 -22.35 2.30
CA ASP A 49 -6.29 -23.09 2.70
C ASP A 49 -7.04 -23.68 1.50
N TYR A 50 -7.13 -22.93 0.39
CA TYR A 50 -7.73 -23.44 -0.86
C TYR A 50 -6.95 -24.63 -1.43
N LEU A 51 -5.62 -24.59 -1.40
CA LEU A 51 -4.77 -25.72 -1.80
C LEU A 51 -4.97 -26.95 -0.88
N HIS A 52 -5.22 -26.74 0.42
CA HIS A 52 -5.48 -27.83 1.36
C HIS A 52 -6.85 -28.48 1.14
N ILE A 53 -7.88 -27.67 0.91
CA ILE A 53 -9.25 -28.12 0.62
C ILE A 53 -9.28 -28.93 -0.67
N THR A 54 -8.68 -28.42 -1.75
CA THR A 54 -8.62 -29.14 -3.04
C THR A 54 -7.83 -30.46 -2.94
N SER A 55 -6.80 -30.52 -2.08
CA SER A 55 -6.05 -31.76 -1.83
C SER A 55 -6.82 -32.81 -1.00
N THR A 56 -7.69 -32.36 -0.09
CA THR A 56 -8.48 -33.26 0.79
C THR A 56 -9.70 -33.83 0.05
N VAL A 57 -10.31 -33.04 -0.84
CA VAL A 57 -11.43 -33.49 -1.68
C VAL A 57 -11.00 -34.56 -2.69
N ASN A 58 -9.77 -34.50 -3.20
CA ASN A 58 -9.23 -35.54 -4.10
C ASN A 58 -8.88 -36.87 -3.40
N SER A 59 -8.93 -36.92 -2.06
CA SER A 59 -8.56 -38.11 -1.27
C SER A 59 -9.76 -38.87 -0.67
N THR A 60 -11.01 -38.42 -0.90
CA THR A 60 -12.20 -39.02 -0.28
C THR A 60 -13.20 -39.58 -1.30
N THR A 61 -12.72 -40.33 -2.30
CA THR A 61 -13.61 -41.18 -3.12
C THR A 61 -12.98 -42.55 -3.36
N THR A 62 -13.01 -43.44 -2.36
CA THR A 62 -13.03 -44.90 -2.58
C THR A 62 -13.43 -45.57 -1.26
N THR A 63 -14.59 -46.22 -1.19
CA THR A 63 -14.94 -47.45 -0.42
C THR A 63 -16.47 -47.66 -0.60
N THR A 64 -16.91 -48.37 -1.65
CA THR A 64 -17.35 -49.80 -1.64
C THR A 64 -18.88 -49.92 -1.63
N THR A 65 -19.48 -50.58 -2.65
CA THR A 65 -20.28 -51.82 -2.54
C THR A 65 -20.77 -52.26 -3.94
N THR A 66 -20.33 -53.46 -4.34
CA THR A 66 -21.00 -54.56 -5.11
C THR A 66 -22.41 -54.25 -5.67
N THR A 67 -22.84 -54.61 -6.90
CA THR A 67 -23.05 -55.97 -7.44
C THR A 67 -23.66 -55.88 -8.88
N THR A 68 -23.26 -56.80 -9.76
CA THR A 68 -24.03 -57.44 -10.86
C THR A 68 -24.58 -56.65 -12.07
N THR A 69 -24.19 -57.14 -13.25
CA THR A 69 -24.75 -56.98 -14.61
C THR A 69 -26.26 -57.18 -14.73
N THR A 70 -26.96 -56.34 -15.52
CA THR A 70 -27.80 -56.70 -16.73
C THR A 70 -28.67 -55.51 -17.22
N HIS A 71 -28.73 -55.38 -18.56
CA HIS A 71 -29.79 -54.88 -19.48
C HIS A 71 -30.64 -53.61 -19.21
N ASP A 72 -30.63 -52.74 -20.24
CA ASP A 72 -31.73 -52.04 -20.94
C ASP A 72 -33.02 -51.67 -20.17
N ASP A 73 -33.37 -50.37 -20.13
CA ASP A 73 -34.68 -49.83 -20.60
C ASP A 73 -34.85 -48.32 -20.32
N GLU A 74 -35.61 -47.67 -21.19
CA GLU A 74 -36.09 -46.28 -21.13
C GLU A 74 -36.91 -45.98 -19.86
N ASN A 75 -36.81 -44.77 -19.28
CA ASN A 75 -37.97 -43.90 -18.97
C ASN A 75 -37.56 -42.58 -18.26
N SER A 76 -38.30 -41.53 -18.62
CA SER A 76 -38.40 -40.19 -18.01
C SER A 76 -38.44 -40.15 -16.47
N ASN A 77 -37.82 -39.13 -15.87
CA ASN A 77 -38.50 -38.09 -15.07
C ASN A 77 -37.53 -37.11 -14.39
N ASP A 78 -37.99 -35.86 -14.34
CA ASP A 78 -37.55 -34.70 -13.58
C ASP A 78 -37.02 -35.01 -12.17
N ALA A 79 -35.79 -34.56 -11.89
CA ALA A 79 -35.28 -34.34 -10.53
C ALA A 79 -34.03 -33.45 -10.61
N SER A 80 -34.25 -32.14 -10.52
CA SER A 80 -33.46 -31.20 -9.73
C SER A 80 -32.02 -31.63 -9.43
N GLY A 81 -31.11 -31.42 -10.39
CA GLY A 81 -29.69 -31.40 -10.08
C GLY A 81 -29.43 -30.34 -9.01
N PRO A 82 -28.55 -30.57 -8.02
CA PRO A 82 -28.23 -29.59 -7.00
C PRO A 82 -27.49 -28.42 -7.67
N THR A 83 -28.28 -27.45 -8.13
CA THR A 83 -27.85 -26.09 -8.39
C THR A 83 -27.73 -25.42 -7.03
N GLY A 84 -26.54 -24.93 -6.69
CA GLY A 84 -26.37 -24.02 -5.57
C GLY A 84 -25.61 -24.58 -4.37
N ALA A 85 -24.30 -24.77 -4.53
CA ALA A 85 -23.38 -24.27 -3.52
C ALA A 85 -22.65 -23.08 -4.17
N SER A 86 -22.96 -21.89 -3.67
CA SER A 86 -22.65 -20.58 -4.21
C SER A 86 -21.22 -20.40 -4.73
N LEU A 87 -21.05 -20.46 -6.06
CA LEU A 87 -19.88 -19.92 -6.78
C LEU A 87 -19.84 -18.38 -6.80
N LYS A 88 -20.67 -17.72 -5.97
CA LYS A 88 -20.91 -16.27 -6.02
C LYS A 88 -20.38 -15.49 -4.81
N ASP A 89 -19.87 -16.18 -3.79
CA ASP A 89 -19.47 -15.54 -2.51
C ASP A 89 -17.98 -15.62 -2.19
N THR A 90 -17.11 -16.06 -3.11
CA THR A 90 -15.65 -16.06 -2.92
C THR A 90 -14.94 -14.92 -3.66
N THR A 91 -15.67 -13.91 -4.14
CA THR A 91 -15.03 -12.63 -4.46
C THR A 91 -14.57 -12.02 -3.14
N ASP A 92 -13.26 -12.06 -2.90
CA ASP A 92 -12.63 -11.64 -1.65
C ASP A 92 -12.96 -10.17 -1.33
N VAL A 93 -13.99 -9.99 -0.48
CA VAL A 93 -14.46 -8.69 0.01
C VAL A 93 -13.33 -7.90 0.67
N HIS A 94 -12.31 -8.58 1.23
CA HIS A 94 -11.16 -7.92 1.83
C HIS A 94 -10.22 -7.31 0.78
N SER A 95 -9.94 -8.01 -0.32
CA SER A 95 -9.17 -7.46 -1.45
C SER A 95 -9.86 -6.25 -2.09
N GLU A 96 -11.19 -6.32 -2.29
CA GLU A 96 -11.98 -5.23 -2.85
C GLU A 96 -11.96 -3.98 -1.95
N MET A 97 -12.08 -4.18 -0.63
CA MET A 97 -12.00 -3.10 0.35
C MET A 97 -10.59 -2.48 0.41
N ALA A 98 -9.54 -3.29 0.37
CA ALA A 98 -8.16 -2.81 0.38
C ALA A 98 -7.82 -1.96 -0.84
N SER A 99 -8.23 -2.39 -2.04
CA SER A 99 -8.06 -1.59 -3.26
C SER A 99 -8.83 -0.27 -3.17
N SER A 100 -10.08 -0.29 -2.71
CA SER A 100 -10.90 0.90 -2.54
C SER A 100 -10.27 1.92 -1.58
N ILE A 101 -9.74 1.44 -0.44
CA ILE A 101 -9.05 2.27 0.55
C ILE A 101 -7.74 2.82 -0.03
N ALA A 102 -6.93 1.98 -0.69
CA ALA A 102 -5.69 2.42 -1.32
C ALA A 102 -5.95 3.54 -2.33
N GLN A 103 -6.94 3.37 -3.21
CA GLN A 103 -7.32 4.40 -4.19
C GLN A 103 -7.80 5.69 -3.51
N CYS A 104 -8.61 5.60 -2.45
CA CYS A 104 -9.11 6.76 -1.72
C CYS A 104 -7.99 7.60 -1.08
N TYR A 105 -6.99 6.96 -0.49
CA TYR A 105 -5.91 7.65 0.23
C TYR A 105 -4.67 7.94 -0.62
N LEU A 106 -4.53 7.32 -1.79
CA LEU A 106 -3.30 7.39 -2.57
C LEU A 106 -2.81 8.82 -2.77
N ARG A 107 -3.70 9.72 -3.21
CA ARG A 107 -3.31 11.10 -3.53
C ARG A 107 -2.76 11.82 -2.29
N ILE A 108 -3.48 11.76 -1.18
CA ILE A 108 -3.08 12.46 0.05
C ILE A 108 -1.82 11.83 0.68
N VAL A 109 -1.65 10.52 0.57
CA VAL A 109 -0.44 9.82 1.02
C VAL A 109 0.77 10.26 0.19
N LEU A 110 0.66 10.28 -1.14
CA LEU A 110 1.73 10.75 -2.02
C LEU A 110 2.08 12.23 -1.75
N ASP A 111 1.07 13.10 -1.62
CA ASP A 111 1.28 14.52 -1.30
C ASP A 111 1.92 14.73 0.09
N THR A 112 1.70 13.79 1.02
CA THR A 112 2.31 13.80 2.36
C THR A 112 3.83 13.57 2.31
N TYR A 113 4.35 12.94 1.25
CA TYR A 113 5.79 12.73 1.08
C TYR A 113 6.59 14.02 0.96
N LEU A 114 5.99 15.10 0.43
CA LEU A 114 6.62 16.42 0.37
C LEU A 114 6.61 17.08 1.77
N SER A 115 7.45 16.53 2.66
CA SER A 115 7.58 16.87 4.07
C SER A 115 9.04 17.06 4.47
N GLU A 116 9.32 18.03 5.34
CA GLU A 116 10.65 18.27 5.89
C GLU A 116 11.05 17.17 6.88
N ASP A 117 10.04 16.57 7.52
CA ASP A 117 10.17 15.48 8.47
C ASP A 117 10.49 14.16 7.76
N GLU A 118 11.68 13.64 8.05
CA GLU A 118 12.20 12.38 7.49
C GLU A 118 11.40 11.15 7.93
N THR A 119 10.88 11.15 9.15
CA THR A 119 10.04 10.05 9.65
C THR A 119 8.74 9.96 8.85
N ILE A 120 8.10 11.09 8.55
CA ILE A 120 6.93 11.11 7.66
C ILE A 120 7.29 10.57 6.28
N ARG A 121 8.43 11.00 5.70
CA ARG A 121 8.88 10.52 4.39
C ARG A 121 9.11 9.00 4.38
N GLN A 122 9.71 8.45 5.43
CA GLN A 122 9.87 7.00 5.63
C GLN A 122 8.54 6.26 5.73
N CYS A 123 7.57 6.78 6.49
CA CYS A 123 6.24 6.18 6.60
C CYS A 123 5.53 6.15 5.25
N VAL A 124 5.56 7.25 4.48
CA VAL A 124 4.94 7.29 3.14
C VAL A 124 5.59 6.28 2.20
N ARG A 125 6.93 6.18 2.20
CA ARG A 125 7.64 5.17 1.39
C ARG A 125 7.11 3.76 1.66
N LYS A 126 6.99 3.37 2.93
CA LYS A 126 6.51 2.02 3.30
C LYS A 126 5.10 1.75 2.79
N VAL A 127 4.19 2.72 2.94
CA VAL A 127 2.82 2.62 2.40
C VAL A 127 2.85 2.48 0.87
N VAL A 128 3.63 3.31 0.19
CA VAL A 128 3.76 3.29 -1.28
C VAL A 128 4.29 1.96 -1.79
N THR A 129 5.37 1.44 -1.19
CA THR A 129 5.92 0.13 -1.55
C THR A 129 4.88 -0.97 -1.36
N CYS A 130 4.16 -0.96 -0.23
CA CYS A 130 3.13 -1.96 0.06
C CYS A 130 1.99 -1.94 -0.97
N ILE A 131 1.57 -0.76 -1.44
CA ILE A 131 0.52 -0.62 -2.47
C ILE A 131 1.02 -1.10 -3.84
N LEU A 132 2.26 -0.78 -4.20
CA LEU A 132 2.86 -1.17 -5.48
C LEU A 132 3.08 -2.68 -5.58
N GLU A 133 3.63 -3.30 -4.53
CA GLU A 133 3.88 -4.75 -4.47
C GLU A 133 2.59 -5.58 -4.60
N GLN A 134 1.46 -5.02 -4.15
CA GLN A 134 0.15 -5.65 -4.25
C GLN A 134 -0.58 -5.40 -5.57
N GLY A 135 -0.14 -4.43 -6.37
CA GLY A 135 -0.87 -3.99 -7.56
C GLY A 135 -2.25 -3.38 -7.26
N LEU A 136 -2.49 -2.84 -6.05
CA LEU A 136 -3.82 -2.32 -5.66
C LEU A 136 -4.25 -1.10 -6.49
N VAL A 137 -3.28 -0.36 -7.05
CA VAL A 137 -3.54 0.84 -7.86
C VAL A 137 -2.61 0.90 -9.06
N HIS A 138 -3.13 1.37 -10.19
CA HIS A 138 -2.35 1.56 -11.42
C HIS A 138 -1.14 2.51 -11.21
N PRO A 139 0.06 2.14 -11.68
CA PRO A 139 1.32 2.75 -11.23
C PRO A 139 1.61 4.17 -11.75
N VAL A 140 0.85 4.64 -12.75
CA VAL A 140 1.06 5.96 -13.40
C VAL A 140 1.14 7.13 -12.42
N GLN A 141 0.39 7.08 -11.31
CA GLN A 141 0.33 8.15 -10.33
C GLN A 141 1.55 8.18 -9.39
N PHE A 142 2.25 7.06 -9.23
CA PHE A 142 3.39 6.93 -8.32
C PHE A 142 4.68 7.46 -8.93
N ILE A 143 4.83 7.34 -10.26
CA ILE A 143 6.10 7.60 -10.96
C ILE A 143 6.69 8.98 -10.65
N PRO A 144 5.93 10.11 -10.66
CA PRO A 144 6.51 11.41 -10.31
C PRO A 144 7.08 11.46 -8.89
N TYR A 145 6.44 10.79 -7.93
CA TYR A 145 6.87 10.77 -6.53
C TYR A 145 8.05 9.81 -6.34
N LEU A 146 8.07 8.67 -7.03
CA LEU A 146 9.21 7.75 -7.02
C LEU A 146 10.47 8.42 -7.59
N ILE A 147 10.36 9.18 -8.69
CA ILE A 147 11.47 9.97 -9.24
C ILE A 147 11.92 11.07 -8.26
N ALA A 148 11.00 11.66 -7.48
CA ALA A 148 11.38 12.57 -6.41
C ALA A 148 12.13 11.84 -5.28
N MET A 149 11.66 10.65 -4.89
CA MET A 149 12.24 9.82 -3.83
C MET A 149 13.66 9.37 -4.13
N THR A 150 14.03 9.14 -5.39
CA THR A 150 15.43 8.84 -5.75
C THR A 150 16.40 9.98 -5.46
N THR A 151 15.88 11.19 -5.17
CA THR A 151 16.69 12.35 -4.78
C THR A 151 16.67 12.65 -3.28
N ASP A 152 15.98 11.84 -2.45
CA ASP A 152 15.93 12.06 -0.99
C ASP A 152 17.34 12.07 -0.38
N ARG A 153 17.52 12.65 0.80
CA ARG A 153 18.80 12.54 1.54
C ARG A 153 18.98 11.17 2.19
N ASP A 154 17.88 10.46 2.44
CA ASP A 154 17.87 9.13 3.04
C ASP A 154 18.07 8.06 1.96
N THR A 155 19.19 7.34 2.05
CA THR A 155 19.58 6.31 1.06
C THR A 155 18.62 5.12 1.02
N THR A 156 17.95 4.81 2.13
CA THR A 156 16.94 3.74 2.17
C THR A 156 15.72 4.11 1.33
N ILE A 157 15.36 5.40 1.33
CA ILE A 157 14.28 5.92 0.48
C ILE A 157 14.68 5.87 -0.98
N GLN A 158 15.90 6.32 -1.31
CA GLN A 158 16.42 6.31 -2.68
C GLN A 158 16.39 4.89 -3.28
N GLN A 159 17.03 3.93 -2.60
CA GLN A 159 17.17 2.55 -3.08
C GLN A 159 15.80 1.87 -3.28
N SER A 160 14.87 2.07 -2.34
CA SER A 160 13.51 1.53 -2.46
C SER A 160 12.77 2.12 -3.66
N ALA A 161 12.93 3.42 -3.93
CA ALA A 161 12.27 4.05 -5.06
C ALA A 161 12.88 3.63 -6.41
N GLU A 162 14.20 3.46 -6.47
CA GLU A 162 14.90 2.92 -7.64
C GLU A 162 14.42 1.50 -7.97
N GLN A 163 14.35 0.63 -6.96
CA GLN A 163 13.84 -0.73 -7.13
C GLN A 163 12.40 -0.73 -7.65
N ASN A 164 11.51 0.05 -7.01
CA ASN A 164 10.12 0.19 -7.45
C ASN A 164 10.02 0.69 -8.90
N LEU A 165 10.83 1.69 -9.30
CA LEU A 165 10.85 2.16 -10.69
C LEU A 165 11.32 1.10 -11.68
N GLN A 166 12.39 0.36 -11.34
CA GLN A 166 12.88 -0.73 -12.18
C GLN A 166 11.83 -1.82 -12.39
N ASP A 167 11.11 -2.20 -11.33
CA ASP A 167 10.08 -3.24 -11.42
C ASP A 167 8.86 -2.76 -12.22
N LEU A 168 8.51 -1.47 -12.11
CA LEU A 168 7.49 -0.85 -12.96
C LEU A 168 7.88 -0.80 -14.43
N ASP A 169 9.15 -0.52 -14.76
CA ASP A 169 9.62 -0.47 -16.15
C ASP A 169 9.70 -1.87 -16.78
N LYS A 170 10.05 -2.90 -16.00
CA LYS A 170 9.97 -4.31 -16.44
C LYS A 170 8.55 -4.71 -16.79
N THR A 171 7.59 -4.32 -15.95
CA THR A 171 6.18 -4.72 -16.11
C THR A 171 5.46 -3.88 -17.16
N ASN A 172 5.81 -2.60 -17.27
CA ASN A 172 5.20 -1.63 -18.16
C ASN A 172 6.28 -0.80 -18.89
N PRO A 173 6.98 -1.37 -19.89
CA PRO A 173 8.07 -0.68 -20.57
C PRO A 173 7.63 0.68 -21.14
N GLY A 174 8.41 1.73 -20.90
CA GLY A 174 8.09 3.06 -21.44
C GLY A 174 7.24 3.94 -20.52
N ILE A 175 6.69 3.37 -19.42
CA ILE A 175 5.77 4.10 -18.54
C ILE A 175 6.45 5.27 -17.82
N ILE A 176 7.73 5.10 -17.46
CA ILE A 176 8.50 6.12 -16.73
C ILE A 176 8.66 7.37 -17.61
N GLN A 177 9.01 7.18 -18.88
CA GLN A 177 9.23 8.23 -19.87
C GLN A 177 8.02 9.16 -19.98
N THR A 178 6.80 8.63 -19.83
CA THR A 178 5.56 9.44 -19.88
C THR A 178 5.43 10.46 -18.75
N LYS A 179 6.16 10.27 -17.63
CA LYS A 179 6.05 11.09 -16.41
C LYS A 179 7.33 11.79 -15.98
N VAL A 180 8.46 11.60 -16.68
CA VAL A 180 9.78 12.19 -16.33
C VAL A 180 9.70 13.68 -16.01
N MET A 181 9.04 14.48 -16.85
CA MET A 181 8.93 15.93 -16.61
C MET A 181 8.18 16.29 -15.32
N HIS A 182 7.18 15.49 -14.93
CA HIS A 182 6.50 15.68 -13.65
C HIS A 182 7.38 15.23 -12.50
N GLY A 183 8.11 14.12 -12.67
CA GLY A 183 9.13 13.66 -11.74
C GLY A 183 10.16 14.74 -11.42
N PHE A 184 10.77 15.35 -12.44
CA PHE A 184 11.76 16.43 -12.22
C PHE A 184 11.21 17.65 -11.49
N LYS A 185 9.97 18.06 -11.81
CA LYS A 185 9.31 19.14 -11.06
C LYS A 185 9.13 18.77 -9.59
N MET A 186 8.71 17.53 -9.31
CA MET A 186 8.52 17.01 -7.96
C MET A 186 9.85 16.88 -7.20
N SER A 187 10.91 16.36 -7.85
CA SER A 187 12.27 16.30 -7.29
C SER A 187 12.75 17.71 -6.92
N TYR A 188 12.60 18.70 -7.80
CA TYR A 188 12.97 20.08 -7.51
C TYR A 188 12.18 20.65 -6.32
N GLN A 189 10.88 20.39 -6.23
CA GLN A 189 10.05 20.81 -5.08
C GLN A 189 10.55 20.20 -3.77
N LEU A 190 10.86 18.90 -3.77
CA LEU A 190 11.43 18.22 -2.61
C LEU A 190 12.78 18.83 -2.22
N GLN A 191 13.71 18.98 -3.16
CA GLN A 191 15.04 19.54 -2.89
C GLN A 191 14.97 20.96 -2.34
N LYS A 192 14.09 21.80 -2.90
CA LYS A 192 13.88 23.17 -2.41
C LYS A 192 13.37 23.17 -0.97
N LEU A 193 12.37 22.34 -0.67
CA LEU A 193 11.80 22.20 0.67
C LEU A 193 12.86 21.72 1.67
N LEU A 194 13.64 20.70 1.31
CA LEU A 194 14.71 20.14 2.11
C LEU A 194 15.86 21.13 2.38
N ALA A 195 16.20 21.98 1.41
CA ALA A 195 17.21 23.02 1.56
C ALA A 195 16.76 24.13 2.54
N ILE A 196 15.51 24.57 2.44
CA ILE A 196 14.93 25.57 3.37
C ILE A 196 14.95 25.04 4.81
N ALA A 197 14.51 23.79 5.01
CA ALA A 197 14.51 23.14 6.32
C ALA A 197 15.91 23.09 6.95
N ASN A 198 16.93 22.77 6.15
CA ASN A 198 18.32 22.73 6.62
C ASN A 198 18.83 24.11 7.04
N ASN A 199 18.56 25.15 6.23
CA ASN A 199 18.95 26.51 6.58
C ASN A 199 18.31 26.97 7.90
N ASN A 200 17.03 26.65 8.12
CA ASN A 200 16.34 26.97 9.36
C ASN A 200 16.95 26.25 10.57
N LYS A 201 17.32 24.97 10.43
CA LYS A 201 18.01 24.22 11.50
C LYS A 201 19.34 24.85 11.86
N ASN A 202 20.15 25.23 10.87
CA ASN A 202 21.45 25.86 11.08
C ASN A 202 21.30 27.22 11.82
N ASN A 203 20.34 28.05 11.41
CA ASN A 203 20.06 29.32 12.06
C ASN A 203 19.65 29.11 13.53
N ASN A 204 18.71 28.20 13.79
CA ASN A 204 18.25 27.90 15.15
C ASN A 204 19.37 27.35 16.04
N GLN A 205 20.26 26.51 15.50
CA GLN A 205 21.42 26.00 16.24
C GLN A 205 22.38 27.14 16.60
N GLN A 206 22.63 28.08 15.68
CA GLN A 206 23.45 29.26 15.94
C GLN A 206 22.82 30.17 17.00
N LEU A 207 21.51 30.40 16.95
CA LEU A 207 20.77 31.17 17.97
C LEU A 207 20.87 30.50 19.34
N ASN A 208 20.66 29.18 19.42
CA ASN A 208 20.77 28.43 20.68
C ASN A 208 22.17 28.55 21.28
N LEU A 209 23.22 28.42 20.47
CA LEU A 209 24.60 28.64 20.89
C LEU A 209 24.81 30.06 21.44
N GLN A 210 24.26 31.09 20.79
CA GLN A 210 24.33 32.46 21.29
C GLN A 210 23.60 32.63 22.64
N PHE A 211 22.41 32.05 22.79
CA PHE A 211 21.67 32.08 24.05
C PHE A 211 22.38 31.33 25.19
N ASP A 212 23.06 30.21 24.89
CA ASP A 212 23.86 29.49 25.88
C ASP A 212 25.06 30.31 26.36
N ILE A 213 25.74 31.00 25.43
CA ILE A 213 26.81 31.95 25.76
C ILE A 213 26.30 33.06 26.67
N ILE A 214 25.16 33.69 26.35
CA ILE A 214 24.56 34.75 27.17
C ILE A 214 24.16 34.23 28.55
N ARG A 215 23.67 32.99 28.64
CA ARG A 215 23.29 32.34 29.91
C ARG A 215 24.48 31.80 30.71
N GLY A 216 25.71 31.91 30.20
CA GLY A 216 26.92 31.42 30.86
C GLY A 216 27.02 29.90 30.95
N LYS A 217 26.26 29.15 30.12
CA LYS A 217 26.40 27.70 30.00
C LYS A 217 27.56 27.40 29.04
N LYS A 218 28.70 26.95 29.57
CA LYS A 218 29.80 26.36 28.79
C LYS A 218 29.81 24.85 28.97
#